data_AF-A0A5A8EKN3-F1
#
_entry.id   AF-A0A5A8EKN3-F1
#
_cell.length_a   1.000
_cell.length_b   1.000
_cell.length_c   1.000
_cell.angle_alpha   90.00
_cell.angle_beta   90.00
_cell.angle_gamma   90.00
#
_symmetry.space_group_name_H-M   'P 1'
#
loop_
_entity.id
_entity.type
_entity.pdbx_description
1 polymer ?
#
loop_
_entity_poly.entity_id
_entity_poly.type
_entity_poly.pdbx_seq_one_letter_code
_entity_poly.pdbx_strand_id
1 'polypeptide(L)'
;MSKDIVISLERYDAVHMIDCDKAIIMVQAGIVLRKLYEKLASFDLGLKHCGPDADVTLAGALSVGHHASSTSLGMLSDSVRELQMVLASGQVVIASKRRNPELFKAALCGLGALGIITGVVLQCAPLRSLRRTSESQSLDVVLEQLPEIGSAAEYVAFDWVPLADRTQ
;
A
#
# COMPACT_ATOMS: atom_id res chain seq x y z
N MET A 1 -10.68 -14.52 29.76
CA MET A 1 -10.05 -14.43 28.43
C MET A 1 -11.15 -14.62 27.40
N SER A 2 -11.37 -13.64 26.52
CA SER A 2 -12.22 -13.84 25.35
C SER A 2 -11.62 -14.97 24.50
N LYS A 3 -12.48 -15.82 23.94
CA LYS A 3 -12.07 -16.84 22.97
C LYS A 3 -12.03 -16.18 21.60
N ASP A 4 -11.02 -15.36 21.36
CA ASP A 4 -10.86 -14.71 20.07
C ASP A 4 -10.34 -15.74 19.05
N ILE A 5 -10.87 -15.64 17.82
CA ILE A 5 -10.49 -16.51 16.70
C ILE A 5 -9.64 -15.68 15.74
N VAL A 6 -8.47 -16.21 15.39
CA VAL A 6 -7.61 -15.63 14.35
C VAL A 6 -7.85 -16.38 13.03
N ILE A 7 -8.17 -15.63 11.98
CA ILE A 7 -8.33 -16.16 10.62
C ILE A 7 -7.09 -15.79 9.83
N SER A 8 -6.28 -16.79 9.46
CA SER A 8 -5.14 -16.56 8.57
C SER A 8 -5.61 -16.44 7.12
N LEU A 9 -5.22 -15.34 6.46
CA LEU A 9 -5.40 -15.12 5.03
C LEU A 9 -4.16 -15.48 4.20
N GLU A 10 -3.13 -16.09 4.80
CA GLU A 10 -1.85 -16.39 4.12
C GLU A 10 -2.03 -17.20 2.84
N ARG A 11 -3.00 -18.13 2.81
CA ARG A 11 -3.33 -18.95 1.62
C ARG A 11 -4.35 -18.30 0.68
N TYR A 12 -4.79 -17.09 1.00
CA TYR A 12 -5.78 -16.32 0.24
C TYR A 12 -5.05 -15.23 -0.56
N ASP A 13 -4.19 -15.66 -1.48
CA ASP A 13 -3.24 -14.83 -2.23
C ASP A 13 -3.34 -15.00 -3.75
N ALA A 14 -4.41 -15.64 -4.24
CA ALA A 14 -4.59 -15.90 -5.66
C ALA A 14 -4.82 -14.62 -6.46
N VAL A 15 -4.16 -14.52 -7.62
CA VAL A 15 -4.43 -13.49 -8.62
C VAL A 15 -5.50 -14.02 -9.57
N HIS A 16 -6.66 -13.38 -9.55
CA HIS A 16 -7.81 -13.82 -10.33
C HIS A 16 -7.78 -13.29 -11.76
N MET A 17 -7.26 -12.08 -11.97
CA MET A 17 -7.23 -11.45 -13.29
C MET A 17 -6.16 -10.35 -13.34
N ILE A 18 -5.53 -10.20 -14.52
CA ILE A 18 -4.70 -9.05 -14.89
C ILE A 18 -5.16 -8.60 -16.28
N ASP A 19 -5.58 -7.35 -16.40
CA ASP A 19 -5.94 -6.68 -17.64
C ASP A 19 -4.83 -5.66 -17.95
N CYS A 20 -3.95 -6.00 -18.89
CA CYS A 20 -2.78 -5.18 -19.23
C CYS A 20 -3.20 -3.89 -19.96
N ASP A 21 -4.25 -3.95 -20.78
CA ASP A 21 -4.74 -2.80 -21.54
C ASP A 21 -5.32 -1.72 -20.62
N LYS A 22 -6.03 -2.14 -19.57
CA LYS A 22 -6.58 -1.24 -18.55
C LYS A 22 -5.63 -0.99 -17.38
N ALA A 23 -4.52 -1.72 -17.33
CA ALA A 23 -3.60 -1.80 -16.19
C ALA A 23 -4.37 -2.08 -14.88
N ILE A 24 -5.19 -3.13 -14.84
CA ILE A 24 -5.97 -3.53 -13.66
C ILE A 24 -5.57 -4.92 -13.21
N ILE A 25 -5.48 -5.13 -11.90
CA ILE A 25 -5.32 -6.46 -11.28
C ILE A 25 -6.45 -6.70 -10.28
N MET A 26 -6.98 -7.93 -10.29
CA MET A 26 -7.87 -8.44 -9.25
C MET A 26 -7.16 -9.56 -8.50
N VAL A 27 -7.04 -9.41 -7.19
CA VAL A 27 -6.25 -10.31 -6.35
C VAL A 27 -6.90 -10.50 -4.99
N GLN A 28 -6.65 -11.67 -4.39
CA GLN A 28 -7.05 -11.92 -3.01
C GLN A 28 -6.18 -11.11 -2.04
N ALA A 29 -6.80 -10.59 -1.00
CA ALA A 29 -6.20 -9.57 -0.15
C ALA A 29 -5.12 -10.10 0.82
N GLY A 30 -4.98 -11.42 0.93
CA GLY A 30 -3.92 -12.06 1.70
C GLY A 30 -2.55 -12.06 1.01
N ILE A 31 -2.48 -11.69 -0.28
CA ILE A 31 -1.20 -11.59 -1.00
C ILE A 31 -0.24 -10.64 -0.28
N VAL A 32 1.01 -11.05 -0.14
CA VAL A 32 2.10 -10.20 0.36
C VAL A 32 2.53 -9.21 -0.74
N LEU A 33 2.78 -7.95 -0.39
CA LEU A 33 3.08 -6.89 -1.35
C LEU A 33 4.27 -7.23 -2.27
N ARG A 34 5.33 -7.86 -1.75
CA ARG A 34 6.46 -8.35 -2.55
C ARG A 34 6.02 -9.26 -3.70
N LYS A 35 5.17 -10.26 -3.40
CA LYS A 35 4.63 -11.19 -4.40
C LYS A 35 3.72 -10.49 -5.40
N LEU A 36 2.94 -9.50 -4.94
CA LEU A 36 2.13 -8.66 -5.81
C LEU A 36 3.01 -7.87 -6.79
N TYR A 37 4.08 -7.22 -6.31
CA TYR A 37 5.01 -6.46 -7.14
C TYR A 37 5.72 -7.34 -8.18
N GLU A 38 6.24 -8.49 -7.77
CA GLU A 38 6.85 -9.48 -8.67
C GLU A 38 5.86 -9.93 -9.76
N LYS A 39 4.61 -10.18 -9.37
CA LYS A 39 3.58 -10.56 -10.33
C LYS A 39 3.30 -9.45 -11.33
N LEU A 40 3.11 -8.21 -10.87
CA LEU A 40 2.88 -7.07 -11.77
C LEU A 40 4.07 -6.84 -12.71
N ALA A 41 5.30 -6.95 -12.21
CA ALA A 41 6.50 -6.77 -13.00
C ALA A 41 6.59 -7.77 -14.16
N SER A 42 6.09 -9.00 -14.00
CA SER A 42 6.02 -9.99 -15.08
C SER A 42 5.09 -9.62 -16.25
N PHE A 43 4.32 -8.54 -16.11
CA PHE A 43 3.45 -7.98 -17.15
C PHE A 43 3.82 -6.52 -17.50
N ASP A 44 5.05 -6.09 -17.20
CA ASP A 44 5.50 -4.69 -17.37
C ASP A 44 4.61 -3.65 -16.63
N LEU A 45 3.96 -4.10 -15.55
CA LEU A 45 3.16 -3.27 -14.66
C LEU A 45 3.83 -3.09 -13.30
N GLY A 46 3.45 -2.03 -12.61
CA GLY A 46 3.78 -1.78 -11.21
C GLY A 46 2.64 -1.01 -10.52
N LEU A 47 2.85 -0.63 -9.27
CA LEU A 47 1.99 0.35 -8.60
C LEU A 47 2.65 1.72 -8.64
N LYS A 48 1.83 2.77 -8.61
CA LYS A 48 2.33 4.14 -8.45
C LYS A 48 3.02 4.35 -7.11
N HIS A 49 2.67 3.54 -6.12
CA HIS A 49 3.16 3.63 -4.75
C HIS A 49 4.02 2.41 -4.44
N CYS A 50 5.28 2.65 -4.11
CA CYS A 50 6.16 1.66 -3.47
C CYS A 50 6.42 2.13 -2.04
N GLY A 51 5.77 1.49 -1.06
CA GLY A 51 5.99 1.82 0.34
C GLY A 51 7.28 1.22 0.90
N PRO A 52 7.61 1.52 2.16
CA PRO A 52 8.89 1.13 2.78
C PRO A 52 8.99 -0.37 3.09
N ASP A 53 7.86 -1.05 3.28
CA ASP A 53 7.79 -2.48 3.60
C ASP A 53 6.99 -3.24 2.54
N ALA A 54 7.57 -4.33 2.03
CA ALA A 54 6.94 -5.22 1.05
C ALA A 54 6.53 -6.57 1.65
N ASP A 55 6.86 -6.84 2.92
CA ASP A 55 6.61 -8.13 3.59
C ASP A 55 5.29 -8.14 4.39
N VAL A 56 4.43 -7.16 4.15
CA VAL A 56 3.07 -7.07 4.68
C VAL A 56 2.03 -7.57 3.67
N THR A 57 0.89 -8.06 4.17
CA THR A 57 -0.25 -8.42 3.29
C THR A 57 -0.94 -7.19 2.73
N LEU A 58 -1.55 -7.32 1.54
CA LEU A 58 -2.31 -6.24 0.91
C LEU A 58 -3.46 -5.75 1.80
N ALA A 59 -4.22 -6.66 2.41
CA ALA A 59 -5.27 -6.31 3.37
C ALA A 59 -4.73 -5.52 4.56
N GLY A 60 -3.61 -5.96 5.14
CA GLY A 60 -2.97 -5.29 6.27
C GLY A 60 -2.51 -3.89 5.90
N ALA A 61 -1.79 -3.75 4.78
CA ALA A 61 -1.30 -2.49 4.25
C ALA A 61 -2.43 -1.47 4.01
N LEU A 62 -3.53 -1.91 3.39
CA LEU A 62 -4.71 -1.06 3.19
C LEU A 62 -5.39 -0.69 4.50
N SER A 63 -5.43 -1.59 5.48
CA SER A 63 -6.13 -1.33 6.75
C SER A 63 -5.45 -0.25 7.60
N VAL A 64 -4.15 -0.03 7.43
CA VAL A 64 -3.35 0.91 8.22
C VAL A 64 -2.90 2.16 7.45
N GLY A 65 -3.39 2.34 6.22
CA GLY A 65 -3.05 3.52 5.41
C GLY A 65 -1.60 3.51 4.91
N HIS A 66 -1.08 2.36 4.47
CA HIS A 66 0.29 2.23 3.96
C HIS A 66 0.58 3.23 2.82
N HIS A 67 1.67 3.98 2.94
CA HIS A 67 2.08 5.02 2.01
C HIS A 67 3.59 4.97 1.74
N ALA A 68 4.03 5.69 0.69
CA ALA A 68 5.44 5.88 0.38
C ALA A 68 5.97 7.18 0.99
N SER A 69 7.28 7.40 0.92
CA SER A 69 7.91 8.66 1.31
C SER A 69 7.92 9.63 0.14
N SER A 70 6.73 10.09 -0.27
CA SER A 70 6.55 11.04 -1.37
C SER A 70 5.66 12.20 -0.94
N THR A 71 5.99 13.41 -1.39
CA THR A 71 5.18 14.61 -1.17
C THR A 71 4.08 14.78 -2.22
N SER A 72 4.14 14.04 -3.34
CA SER A 72 3.23 14.18 -4.47
C SER A 72 2.32 12.96 -4.70
N LEU A 73 2.67 11.81 -4.13
CA LEU A 73 1.89 10.59 -4.19
C LEU A 73 1.16 10.38 -2.87
N GLY A 74 -0.11 9.94 -2.95
CA GLY A 74 -0.87 9.61 -1.75
C GLY A 74 -0.58 8.20 -1.21
N MET A 75 -1.63 7.51 -0.77
CA MET A 75 -1.51 6.19 -0.13
C MET A 75 -1.67 5.05 -1.14
N LEU A 76 -1.28 3.82 -0.76
CA LEU A 76 -1.58 2.61 -1.54
C LEU A 76 -3.08 2.51 -1.88
N SER A 77 -3.93 2.96 -0.96
CA SER A 77 -5.39 2.98 -1.12
C SER A 77 -5.88 3.83 -2.29
N ASP A 78 -5.10 4.79 -2.79
CA ASP A 78 -5.44 5.57 -3.98
C ASP A 78 -5.43 4.72 -5.26
N SER A 79 -4.69 3.61 -5.25
CA SER A 79 -4.70 2.64 -6.33
C SER A 79 -5.90 1.68 -6.24
N VAL A 80 -6.67 1.66 -5.16
CA VAL A 80 -7.81 0.75 -5.00
C VAL A 80 -9.02 1.26 -5.78
N ARG A 81 -9.59 0.37 -6.61
CA ARG A 81 -10.84 0.60 -7.35
C ARG A 81 -12.03 -0.03 -6.65
N GLU A 82 -11.83 -1.19 -6.05
CA GLU A 82 -12.90 -1.98 -5.42
C GLU A 82 -12.32 -2.90 -4.34
N LEU A 83 -13.09 -3.13 -3.28
CA LEU A 83 -12.84 -4.07 -2.21
C LEU A 83 -13.95 -5.12 -2.17
N GLN A 84 -13.58 -6.37 -1.93
CA GLN A 84 -14.48 -7.41 -1.45
C GLN A 84 -14.24 -7.62 0.04
N MET A 85 -15.31 -7.62 0.83
CA MET A 85 -15.23 -7.70 2.29
C MET A 85 -16.24 -8.69 2.87
N VAL A 86 -15.88 -9.36 3.96
CA VAL A 86 -16.80 -10.12 4.81
C VAL A 86 -17.13 -9.27 6.04
N LEU A 87 -18.40 -8.92 6.22
CA LEU A 87 -18.88 -8.14 7.35
C LEU A 87 -19.16 -9.01 8.58
N ALA A 88 -19.37 -8.38 9.74
CA ALA A 88 -19.73 -9.08 10.98
C ALA A 88 -21.02 -9.92 10.87
N SER A 89 -21.92 -9.56 9.94
CA SER A 89 -23.12 -10.34 9.61
C SER A 89 -22.85 -11.64 8.85
N GLY A 90 -21.60 -11.88 8.43
CA GLY A 90 -21.21 -12.97 7.53
C GLY A 90 -21.48 -12.68 6.05
N GLN A 91 -22.05 -11.52 5.72
CA GLN A 91 -22.31 -11.13 4.34
C GLN A 91 -21.01 -10.77 3.61
N VAL A 92 -20.90 -11.26 2.37
CA VAL A 92 -19.86 -10.82 1.43
C VAL A 92 -20.40 -9.61 0.67
N VAL A 93 -19.71 -8.48 0.80
CA VAL A 93 -20.07 -7.23 0.13
C VAL A 93 -18.93 -6.75 -0.77
N ILE A 94 -19.32 -5.99 -1.78
CA ILE A 94 -18.40 -5.27 -2.66
C ILE A 94 -18.53 -3.78 -2.34
N ALA A 95 -17.39 -3.12 -2.12
CA ALA A 95 -17.31 -1.70 -1.82
C ALA A 95 -16.39 -1.00 -2.83
N SER A 96 -16.85 0.11 -3.40
CA SER A 96 -16.13 0.97 -4.35
C SER A 96 -16.64 2.41 -4.24
N LYS A 97 -16.05 3.34 -4.98
CA LYS A 97 -16.56 4.73 -5.05
C LYS A 97 -18.01 4.84 -5.53
N ARG A 98 -18.55 3.80 -6.18
CA ARG A 98 -19.93 3.78 -6.71
C ARG A 98 -20.85 2.82 -5.96
N ARG A 99 -20.31 1.88 -5.18
CA ARG A 99 -21.08 0.84 -4.47
C ARG A 99 -20.64 0.82 -3.02
N ASN A 100 -21.54 1.05 -2.06
CA ASN A 100 -21.18 1.20 -0.64
C ASN A 100 -20.02 2.21 -0.41
N PRO A 101 -20.12 3.45 -0.92
CA PRO A 101 -19.01 4.41 -0.93
C PRO A 101 -18.49 4.78 0.46
N GLU A 102 -19.37 4.86 1.45
CA GLU A 102 -18.97 5.17 2.83
C GLU A 102 -18.18 4.02 3.47
N LEU A 103 -18.61 2.78 3.26
CA LEU A 103 -17.84 1.59 3.67
C LEU A 103 -16.49 1.54 2.94
N PHE A 104 -16.48 1.81 1.64
CA PHE A 104 -15.24 1.82 0.84
C PHE A 104 -14.21 2.80 1.41
N LYS A 105 -14.60 4.05 1.66
CA LYS A 105 -13.71 5.06 2.24
C LYS A 105 -13.23 4.65 3.63
N ALA A 106 -14.14 4.18 4.49
CA ALA A 106 -13.82 3.84 5.87
C ALA A 106 -12.92 2.58 5.97
N ALA A 107 -13.04 1.63 5.04
CA ALA A 107 -12.24 0.41 5.05
C ALA A 107 -10.76 0.62 4.65
N LEU A 108 -10.47 1.63 3.81
CA LEU A 108 -9.13 1.92 3.28
C LEU A 108 -8.13 2.52 4.29
N CYS A 109 -8.54 2.68 5.55
CA CYS A 109 -7.70 2.91 6.73
C CYS A 109 -8.50 2.53 7.99
N GLY A 110 -9.23 1.41 7.92
CA GLY A 110 -10.22 1.03 8.93
C GLY A 110 -9.66 0.23 10.10
N LEU A 111 -8.34 0.00 10.15
CA LEU A 111 -7.65 -0.81 11.16
C LEU A 111 -8.22 -2.24 11.31
N GLY A 112 -8.86 -2.77 10.27
CA GLY A 112 -9.54 -4.07 10.28
C GLY A 112 -10.86 -4.11 11.05
N ALA A 113 -11.37 -2.98 11.55
CA ALA A 113 -12.55 -2.94 12.42
C ALA A 113 -13.89 -3.15 11.70
N LEU A 114 -13.94 -2.92 10.39
CA LEU A 114 -15.18 -2.90 9.61
C LEU A 114 -15.53 -4.24 8.95
N GLY A 115 -14.63 -5.23 9.06
CA GLY A 115 -14.75 -6.54 8.44
C GLY A 115 -13.42 -7.01 7.85
N ILE A 116 -13.45 -8.18 7.23
CA ILE A 116 -12.27 -8.82 6.65
C ILE A 116 -12.22 -8.46 5.17
N ILE A 117 -11.20 -7.73 4.73
CA ILE A 117 -10.93 -7.52 3.30
C ILE A 117 -10.42 -8.85 2.73
N THR A 118 -11.12 -9.39 1.74
CA THR A 118 -10.80 -10.69 1.12
C THR A 118 -10.34 -10.57 -0.33
N GLY A 119 -10.74 -9.52 -1.04
CA GLY A 119 -10.32 -9.27 -2.42
C GLY A 119 -10.16 -7.78 -2.71
N VAL A 120 -9.27 -7.45 -3.62
CA VAL A 120 -8.95 -6.08 -4.00
C VAL A 120 -8.81 -5.99 -5.52
N VAL A 121 -9.39 -4.95 -6.10
CA VAL A 121 -9.12 -4.53 -7.48
C VAL A 121 -8.23 -3.29 -7.43
N LEU A 122 -7.04 -3.38 -8.00
CA LEU A 122 -6.06 -2.29 -8.03
C LEU A 122 -5.89 -1.75 -9.45
N GLN A 123 -5.78 -0.42 -9.55
CA GLN A 123 -5.23 0.27 -10.70
C GLN A 123 -3.71 0.24 -10.62
N CYS A 124 -3.11 -0.34 -11.65
CA CYS A 124 -1.67 -0.38 -11.86
C CYS A 124 -1.21 0.80 -12.73
N ALA A 125 0.11 0.94 -12.84
CA ALA A 125 0.80 1.85 -13.72
C ALA A 125 1.88 1.09 -14.51
N PRO A 126 2.42 1.65 -15.60
CA PRO A 126 3.58 1.07 -16.28
C PRO A 126 4.76 0.88 -15.31
N LEU A 127 5.48 -0.22 -15.44
CA LEU A 127 6.66 -0.49 -14.63
C LEU A 127 7.73 0.59 -14.87
N ARG A 128 8.30 1.11 -13.79
CA ARG A 128 9.35 2.14 -13.81
C ARG A 128 10.55 1.66 -12.99
N SER A 129 11.75 1.89 -13.52
CA SER A 129 12.98 1.70 -12.76
C SER A 129 13.25 2.93 -11.91
N LEU A 130 13.57 2.70 -10.63
CA LEU A 130 13.97 3.77 -9.71
C LEU A 130 15.47 3.69 -9.46
N ARG A 131 16.11 4.86 -9.37
CA ARG A 131 17.50 5.00 -8.93
C ARG A 131 17.50 5.49 -7.50
N ARG A 132 18.15 4.76 -6.60
CA ARG A 132 18.40 5.21 -5.23
C ARG A 132 19.77 5.86 -5.14
N THR A 133 19.81 7.04 -4.55
CA THR A 133 21.04 7.71 -4.10
C THR A 133 20.92 7.95 -2.60
N SER A 134 22.06 8.00 -1.90
CA SER A 134 22.11 8.24 -0.46
C SER A 134 23.27 9.17 -0.18
N GLU A 135 23.05 10.12 0.72
CA GLU A 135 24.00 11.15 1.09
C GLU A 135 23.90 11.40 2.59
N SER A 136 25.01 11.72 3.24
CA SER A 136 24.98 12.10 4.65
C SER A 136 25.02 13.61 4.79
N GLN A 137 24.10 14.17 5.57
CA GLN A 137 24.03 15.60 5.90
C GLN A 137 23.96 15.79 7.42
N SER A 138 24.21 17.01 7.93
CA SER A 138 23.92 17.27 9.34
C SER A 138 22.41 17.34 9.56
N LEU A 139 21.95 16.94 10.74
CA LEU A 139 20.53 17.02 11.08
C LEU A 139 20.01 18.45 10.95
N ASP A 140 20.77 19.44 11.43
CA ASP A 140 20.38 20.85 11.37
C ASP A 140 20.11 21.30 9.93
N VAL A 141 21.00 20.96 8.99
CA VAL A 141 20.84 21.30 7.56
C VAL A 141 19.59 20.64 6.98
N VAL A 142 19.35 19.37 7.30
CA VAL A 142 18.18 18.63 6.81
C VAL A 142 16.88 19.26 7.32
N LEU A 143 16.84 19.66 8.59
CA LEU A 143 15.67 20.29 9.19
C LEU A 143 15.43 21.70 8.64
N GLU A 144 16.49 22.49 8.44
CA GLU A 144 16.39 23.83 7.84
C GLU A 144 15.93 23.78 6.37
N GLN A 145 16.37 22.78 5.61
CA GLN A 145 16.11 22.65 4.16
C GLN A 145 15.05 21.59 3.84
N LEU A 146 14.28 21.13 4.84
CA LEU A 146 13.37 19.99 4.70
C LEU A 146 12.38 20.11 3.52
N PRO A 147 11.77 21.28 3.23
CA PRO A 147 10.88 21.42 2.08
C PRO A 147 11.59 21.24 0.73
N GLU A 148 12.81 21.75 0.60
CA GLU A 148 13.62 21.66 -0.62
C GLU A 148 14.10 20.23 -0.82
N ILE A 149 14.64 19.62 0.23
CA ILE A 149 15.07 18.22 0.24
C ILE A 149 13.89 17.29 -0.08
N GLY A 150 12.75 17.47 0.60
CA GLY A 150 11.55 16.65 0.43
C GLY A 150 10.89 16.74 -0.96
N SER A 151 11.28 17.72 -1.77
CA SER A 151 10.81 17.88 -3.15
C SER A 151 11.89 17.62 -4.21
N ALA A 152 13.12 17.28 -3.79
CA ALA A 152 14.24 17.03 -4.69
C ALA A 152 14.09 15.78 -5.57
N ALA A 153 13.24 14.83 -5.15
CA ALA A 153 12.91 13.62 -5.90
C ALA A 153 11.46 13.18 -5.64
N GLU A 154 10.97 12.24 -6.47
CA GLU A 154 9.64 11.65 -6.31
C GLU A 154 9.49 10.93 -4.95
N TYR A 155 10.57 10.29 -4.48
CA TYR A 155 10.65 9.64 -3.18
C TYR A 155 11.86 10.18 -2.41
N VAL A 156 11.62 10.69 -1.20
CA VAL A 156 12.65 11.24 -0.32
C VAL A 156 12.38 10.77 1.09
N ALA A 157 13.38 10.20 1.72
CA ALA A 157 13.39 9.85 3.13
C ALA A 157 14.76 10.18 3.70
N PHE A 158 14.83 10.43 5.00
CA PHE A 158 16.07 10.48 5.75
C PHE A 158 15.91 9.67 7.02
N ASP A 159 16.98 9.00 7.41
CA ASP A 159 17.06 8.28 8.67
C ASP A 159 17.99 9.02 9.62
N TRP A 160 17.59 9.13 10.89
CA TRP A 160 18.39 9.75 11.94
C TRP A 160 18.40 8.87 13.18
N VAL A 161 19.60 8.67 13.74
CA VAL A 161 19.79 7.91 14.97
C VAL A 161 20.01 8.90 16.13
N PRO A 162 19.37 8.71 17.28
CA PRO A 162 19.58 9.59 18.43
C PRO A 162 21.06 9.73 18.79
N LEU A 163 21.47 10.94 19.17
CA LEU A 163 22.84 11.32 19.52
C LEU A 163 23.83 11.35 18.34
N ALA A 164 23.38 11.10 17.10
CA ALA A 164 24.18 11.37 15.91
C ALA A 164 23.94 12.81 15.44
N ASP A 165 25.00 13.49 14.98
CA ASP A 165 24.87 14.83 14.38
C ASP A 165 24.47 14.77 12.90
N ARG A 166 24.44 13.55 12.32
CA ARG A 166 24.27 13.32 10.89
C ARG A 166 23.13 12.37 10.56
N THR A 167 22.51 12.58 9.41
CA THR A 167 21.50 11.72 8.79
C THR A 167 22.11 10.88 7.67
N GLN A 168 21.33 9.91 7.17
CA GLN A 168 21.53 9.20 5.91
C GLN A 168 20.27 9.24 5.03
#